data_AF-A0A7V7HCY2-F1
#
_entry.id   AF-A0A7V7HCY2-F1
#
_cell.length_a   1.000
_cell.length_b   1.000
_cell.length_c   1.000
_cell.angle_alpha   90.00
_cell.angle_beta   90.00
_cell.angle_gamma   90.00
#
_symmetry.space_group_name_H-M   'P 1'
#
loop_
_entity.id
_entity.type
_entity.pdbx_description
1 polymer ?
#
loop_
_entity_poly.entity_id
_entity_poly.type
_entity_poly.pdbx_seq_one_letter_code
_entity_poly.pdbx_strand_id
1 'polypeptide(L)'
;MHNQFKGYDIAYNAIFEFSAYLVIVYNDTNKMQRQGIASFSLTGVSSFAFKENNVPSAIGQPLSELIPGSVLQLIEAESEDLQLTGRVIGQFKKVV
;
A
#
# COMPACT_ATOMS: atom_id res chain seq x y z
N MET A 1 -3.94 -12.13 6.62
CA MET A 1 -4.72 -11.10 5.91
C MET A 1 -6.22 -11.43 5.78
N HIS A 2 -6.63 -12.71 5.64
CA HIS A 2 -8.01 -13.04 5.20
C HIS A 2 -9.18 -12.68 6.15
N ASN A 3 -8.94 -12.34 7.42
CA ASN A 3 -10.00 -12.07 8.41
C ASN A 3 -9.99 -10.65 9.00
N GLN A 4 -9.08 -9.77 8.56
CA GLN A 4 -8.87 -8.48 9.25
C GLN A 4 -10.02 -7.49 9.04
N PHE A 5 -10.72 -7.60 7.91
CA PHE A 5 -11.83 -6.71 7.52
C PHE A 5 -13.18 -7.46 7.44
N LYS A 6 -13.27 -8.68 7.98
CA LYS A 6 -14.47 -9.51 7.84
C LYS A 6 -15.56 -9.04 8.80
N GLY A 7 -16.67 -8.55 8.25
CA GLY A 7 -17.84 -8.10 9.01
C GLY A 7 -17.90 -6.60 9.27
N TYR A 8 -17.04 -5.81 8.61
CA TYR A 8 -16.97 -4.36 8.76
C TYR A 8 -17.34 -3.65 7.46
N ASP A 9 -17.96 -2.48 7.61
CA ASP A 9 -18.32 -1.62 6.49
C ASP A 9 -17.08 -0.84 6.04
N ILE A 10 -16.66 -1.08 4.79
CA ILE A 10 -15.56 -0.34 4.17
C ILE A 10 -16.15 0.93 3.56
N ALA A 11 -15.78 2.09 4.11
CA ALA A 11 -16.25 3.37 3.64
C ALA A 11 -15.82 3.66 2.18
N TYR A 12 -16.71 4.27 1.40
CA TYR A 12 -16.48 4.54 -0.03
C TYR A 12 -15.25 5.42 -0.29
N ASN A 13 -15.00 6.40 0.57
CA ASN A 13 -13.81 7.25 0.53
C ASN A 13 -12.51 6.45 0.64
N ALA A 14 -12.47 5.43 1.51
CA ALA A 14 -11.32 4.55 1.69
C ALA A 14 -11.02 3.75 0.41
N ILE A 15 -12.07 3.32 -0.31
CA ILE A 15 -11.94 2.65 -1.62
C ILE A 15 -11.31 3.58 -2.65
N PHE A 16 -11.80 4.83 -2.75
CA PHE A 16 -11.27 5.80 -3.70
C PHE A 16 -9.80 6.12 -3.43
N GLU A 17 -9.44 6.36 -2.17
CA GLU A 17 -8.07 6.67 -1.81
C GLU A 17 -7.12 5.49 -2.07
N PHE A 18 -7.53 4.27 -1.70
CA PHE A 18 -6.76 3.07 -2.01
C PHE A 18 -6.60 2.85 -3.52
N SER A 19 -7.66 3.08 -4.29
CA SER A 19 -7.61 2.94 -5.75
C SER A 19 -6.63 3.94 -6.40
N ALA A 20 -6.61 5.19 -5.93
CA ALA A 20 -5.66 6.19 -6.39
C ALA A 20 -4.21 5.77 -6.08
N TYR A 21 -3.98 5.21 -4.90
CA TYR A 21 -2.66 4.69 -4.52
C TYR A 21 -2.23 3.51 -5.40
N LEU A 22 -3.13 2.58 -5.72
CA LEU A 22 -2.83 1.46 -6.61
C LEU A 22 -2.43 1.92 -8.01
N VAL A 23 -3.05 2.96 -8.56
CA VAL A 23 -2.68 3.54 -9.86
C VAL A 23 -1.24 4.07 -9.83
N ILE A 24 -0.82 4.68 -8.73
CA ILE A 24 0.56 5.15 -8.56
C ILE A 24 1.52 3.95 -8.52
N VAL A 25 1.21 2.92 -7.73
CA VAL A 25 2.10 1.77 -7.54
C VAL A 25 2.24 0.93 -8.82
N TYR A 26 1.13 0.70 -9.54
CA TYR A 26 1.07 -0.21 -10.69
C TYR A 26 1.16 0.50 -12.05
N ASN A 27 1.63 1.74 -12.10
CA ASN A 27 1.87 2.41 -13.38
C ASN A 27 2.96 1.69 -14.21
N ASP A 28 2.97 1.94 -15.52
CA ASP A 28 3.88 1.27 -16.45
C ASP A 28 5.36 1.56 -16.18
N THR A 29 5.69 2.75 -15.67
CA THR A 29 7.07 3.12 -15.31
C THR A 29 7.60 2.26 -14.17
N ASN A 30 6.79 2.07 -13.12
CA ASN A 30 7.08 1.20 -12.00
C ASN A 30 7.09 -0.26 -12.44
N LYS A 31 6.20 -0.67 -13.35
CA LYS A 31 6.21 -2.02 -13.95
C LYS A 31 7.51 -2.31 -14.70
N MET A 32 8.01 -1.37 -15.50
CA MET A 32 9.29 -1.50 -16.20
C MET A 32 10.44 -1.66 -15.21
N GLN A 33 10.44 -0.85 -14.15
CA GLN A 33 11.41 -0.98 -13.07
C GLN A 33 11.33 -2.36 -12.39
N ARG A 34 10.12 -2.89 -12.15
CA ARG A 34 9.90 -4.26 -11.60
C ARG A 34 10.42 -5.37 -12.51
N GLN A 35 10.51 -5.12 -13.81
CA GLN A 35 11.07 -6.04 -14.79
C GLN A 35 12.60 -5.93 -14.92
N GLY A 36 13.25 -5.10 -14.09
CA GLY A 36 14.70 -4.91 -14.09
C GLY A 36 15.22 -3.94 -15.14
N ILE A 37 14.36 -3.12 -15.74
CA ILE A 37 14.77 -2.07 -16.66
C ILE A 37 15.43 -0.94 -15.86
N ALA A 38 16.70 -0.64 -16.13
CA ALA A 38 17.47 0.38 -15.42
C ALA A 38 17.22 1.81 -15.95
N SER A 39 16.83 1.94 -17.21
CA SER A 39 16.47 3.22 -17.83
C SER A 39 15.65 2.99 -19.10
N PHE A 40 14.83 3.96 -19.47
CA PHE A 40 14.19 4.02 -20.79
C PHE A 40 14.30 5.44 -21.34
N SER A 41 14.28 5.55 -22.67
CA SER A 41 14.38 6.85 -23.33
C SER A 41 13.36 6.95 -24.47
N LEU A 42 12.88 8.17 -24.69
CA LEU A 42 12.10 8.53 -25.86
C LEU A 42 13.02 9.32 -26.79
N THR A 43 13.32 8.72 -27.95
CA THR A 43 14.25 9.28 -28.94
C THR A 43 13.90 10.74 -29.26
N GLY A 44 14.87 11.64 -29.07
CA GLY A 44 14.73 13.06 -29.40
C GLY A 44 13.99 13.92 -28.36
N VAL A 45 13.54 13.34 -27.24
CA VAL A 45 12.76 14.07 -26.22
C VAL A 45 13.42 14.00 -24.85
N SER A 46 13.59 12.80 -24.29
CA SER A 46 14.10 12.64 -22.92
C SER A 46 14.61 11.24 -22.62
N SER A 47 15.46 11.13 -21.60
CA SER A 47 15.94 9.88 -21.04
C SER A 47 15.64 9.84 -19.55
N PHE A 48 15.14 8.71 -19.06
CA PHE A 48 14.78 8.49 -17.66
C PHE A 48 15.60 7.32 -17.12
N ALA A 49 16.32 7.55 -16.02
CA ALA A 49 17.09 6.53 -15.33
C ALA A 49 16.50 6.31 -13.93
N PHE A 50 16.39 5.05 -13.53
CA PHE A 50 15.97 4.71 -12.17
C PHE A 50 17.19 4.84 -11.24
N LYS A 51 17.00 5.50 -10.09
CA LYS A 51 18.08 5.70 -9.11
C LYS A 51 18.55 4.40 -8.43
N GLU A 52 17.75 3.33 -8.51
CA GLU A 52 18.01 2.09 -7.78
C GLU A 52 17.47 0.88 -8.58
N ASN A 53 18.37 -0.06 -8.93
CA ASN A 53 18.03 -1.31 -9.63
C ASN A 53 17.20 -2.29 -8.77
N ASN A 54 16.96 -1.95 -7.51
CA ASN A 54 16.30 -2.78 -6.52
C ASN A 54 15.54 -1.88 -5.55
N VAL A 55 14.47 -1.20 -6.00
CA VAL A 55 13.50 -0.71 -5.02
C VAL A 55 12.88 -1.96 -4.40
N PRO A 56 13.18 -2.30 -3.13
CA PRO A 56 12.60 -3.47 -2.47
C PRO A 56 11.08 -3.34 -2.42
N SER A 57 10.57 -2.11 -2.58
CA SER A 57 9.15 -1.79 -2.54
C SER A 57 8.37 -2.16 -3.79
N ALA A 58 9.01 -2.33 -4.95
CA ALA A 58 8.28 -2.65 -6.18
C ALA A 58 8.22 -4.18 -6.41
N ILE A 59 9.31 -4.90 -6.15
CA ILE A 59 9.41 -6.33 -6.38
C ILE A 59 9.16 -7.06 -5.05
N GLY A 60 7.90 -7.36 -4.75
CA GLY A 60 7.56 -8.31 -3.69
C GLY A 60 6.94 -7.75 -2.40
N GLN A 61 6.57 -6.47 -2.35
CA GLN A 61 5.74 -6.02 -1.23
C GLN A 61 4.41 -6.76 -1.22
N PRO A 62 4.04 -7.38 -0.08
CA PRO A 62 2.71 -7.96 0.06
C PRO A 62 1.67 -6.86 -0.10
N LEU A 63 0.54 -7.18 -0.73
CA LEU A 63 -0.57 -6.23 -1.00
C LEU A 63 -1.02 -5.45 0.24
N SER A 64 -0.80 -6.02 1.43
CA SER A 64 -1.06 -5.40 2.72
C SER A 64 -0.16 -4.22 3.07
N GLU A 65 1.09 -4.21 2.61
CA GLU A 65 2.00 -3.06 2.78
C GLU A 65 1.63 -1.92 1.84
N LEU A 66 0.81 -2.20 0.82
CA LEU A 66 0.31 -1.19 -0.10
C LEU A 66 -0.94 -0.47 0.41
N ILE A 67 -1.49 -0.86 1.57
CA ILE A 67 -2.64 -0.17 2.17
C ILE A 67 -2.12 1.07 2.91
N PRO A 68 -2.43 2.30 2.46
CA PRO A 68 -2.00 3.51 3.15
C PRO A 68 -2.61 3.61 4.54
N GLY A 69 -1.89 4.21 5.48
CA GLY A 69 -2.40 4.47 6.83
C GLY A 69 -3.66 5.34 6.85
N SER A 70 -3.81 6.24 5.88
CA SER A 70 -5.02 7.05 5.71
C SER A 70 -6.26 6.20 5.38
N VAL A 71 -6.11 5.17 4.54
CA VAL A 71 -7.19 4.22 4.24
C VAL A 71 -7.62 3.46 5.49
N LEU A 72 -6.67 3.05 6.34
CA LEU A 72 -6.98 2.41 7.62
C LEU A 72 -7.74 3.35 8.56
N GLN A 73 -7.33 4.62 8.66
CA GLN A 73 -8.02 5.63 9.47
C GLN A 73 -9.46 5.89 8.99
N LEU A 74 -9.69 5.89 7.67
CA LEU A 74 -11.03 6.05 7.12
C LEU A 74 -11.94 4.85 7.43
N ILE A 75 -11.38 3.63 7.49
CA ILE A 75 -12.12 2.43 7.88
C ILE A 75 -12.43 2.45 9.38
N GLU A 76 -11.49 2.89 10.22
CA GLU A 76 -11.73 3.04 11.68
C GLU A 76 -12.78 4.11 12.00
N ALA A 77 -12.78 5.24 11.29
CA ALA A 77 -13.73 6.31 11.53
C ALA A 77 -15.19 5.88 11.26
N GLU A 78 -15.40 4.94 10.35
CA GLU A 78 -16.73 4.43 9.99
C GLU A 78 -17.16 3.25 10.87
N SER A 79 -16.21 2.54 11.49
CA SER A 79 -16.46 1.35 12.30
C SER A 79 -16.14 1.63 13.78
N GLU A 80 -17.18 1.87 14.59
CA GLU A 80 -17.05 2.27 16.01
C GLU A 80 -16.17 1.32 16.87
N ASP A 81 -16.07 0.04 16.49
CA ASP A 81 -15.35 -1.00 17.24
C ASP A 81 -13.97 -1.41 16.66
N LEU A 82 -13.49 -0.75 15.59
CA LEU A 82 -12.23 -1.12 14.92
C LEU A 82 -11.06 -0.23 15.34
N GLN A 83 -10.00 -0.86 15.84
CA GLN A 83 -8.66 -0.26 15.98
C GLN A 83 -7.66 -0.99 15.07
N LEU A 84 -7.48 -0.46 13.87
CA LEU A 84 -6.51 -0.89 12.85
C LEU A 84 -5.19 -0.11 12.93
N THR A 85 -5.21 1.13 13.42
CA THR A 85 -4.08 2.03 13.63
C THR A 85 -3.76 2.15 15.12
N GLY A 86 -3.13 1.11 15.64
CA GLY A 86 -2.61 1.08 17.01
C GLY A 86 -1.20 0.50 17.02
N ARG A 87 -0.26 1.16 17.69
CA ARG A 87 1.01 0.52 18.07
C ARG A 87 0.66 -0.64 18.98
N VAL A 88 1.00 -1.88 18.60
CA VAL A 88 0.92 -3.02 19.52
C VAL A 88 1.98 -2.80 20.61
N ILE A 89 1.60 -2.13 21.69
CA ILE A 89 2.41 -2.02 22.91
C ILE A 89 2.04 -3.26 23.72
N GLY A 90 2.91 -4.28 23.70
CA GLY A 90 2.63 -5.56 24.32
C GLY A 90 2.19 -5.43 25.77
N GLN A 91 1.04 -6.00 26.11
CA GLN A 91 0.71 -6.43 27.46
C GLN A 91 -0.05 -7.77 27.39
N PHE A 92 0.70 -8.86 27.44
CA PHE A 92 0.18 -10.09 28.05
C PHE A 92 0.13 -9.86 29.56
N LYS A 93 -1.05 -9.55 30.10
CA LYS A 93 -1.38 -9.91 31.48
C LYS A 93 -2.45 -10.98 31.43
N LYS A 94 -2.02 -12.23 31.56
CA LYS A 94 -2.90 -13.36 31.83
C LYS A 94 -3.44 -13.17 33.25
N VAL A 95 -4.75 -12.96 33.37
CA VAL A 95 -5.50 -13.09 34.63
C VAL A 95 -6.49 -14.21 34.41
N VAL A 96 -6.11 -15.43 34.82
CA VAL A 96 -6.86 -16.41 35.61
C VAL A 96 -5.83 -17.35 36.20
#